data_AF-A0A497RLC4-F1
#
_entry.id   AF-A0A497RLC4-F1
#
_cell.length_a   1.000
_cell.length_b   1.000
_cell.length_c   1.000
_cell.angle_alpha   90.00
_cell.angle_beta   90.00
_cell.angle_gamma   90.00
#
_symmetry.space_group_name_H-M   'P 1'
#
loop_
_entity.id
_entity.type
_entity.pdbx_description
1 polymer ?
#
loop_
_entity_poly.entity_id
_entity_poly.type
_entity_poly.pdbx_seq_one_letter_code
_entity_poly.pdbx_strand_id
1 'polypeptide(L)'
;MEELISKKKELKEMLEYIDRYILEKANMIGSTIIRSHLGTLFNINFDTVIIDECSQISIPLGLMGLIKGKKWVVIGDHLQLLPIFKNIKSNKIELHAKLSFFSYLINKFGWDAYLSVHYRSLPDIIAFSKENVYKERNIIIKVSKNSGRVCREYERLLSSVDYLRHPVVFIHIAGTCKKEKGSGSVYNEEEVEICREIIQTLKSLGIKYDKIGIIAPYVAQVKKLQEIFKDKNNIGDIGYIVNTVDSFQGKEKDIIIYSITGTDRNRINFASHPNRLNVALTRVKCRLIIVGNANAIKRTKTKLNEFLRWIVNKGYLFDWESRRWIEESLA
;
A
#
# COMPACT_ATOMS: atom_id res chain seq x y z
N MET A 1 -33.37 36.87 -1.39
CA MET A 1 -32.03 36.60 -0.82
C MET A 1 -32.12 36.25 0.67
N GLU A 2 -32.88 37.01 1.46
CA GLU A 2 -33.13 36.73 2.89
C GLU A 2 -33.84 35.39 3.15
N GLU A 3 -34.85 35.03 2.34
CA GLU A 3 -35.53 33.74 2.45
C GLU A 3 -34.57 32.54 2.26
N LEU A 4 -33.62 32.65 1.33
CA LEU A 4 -32.61 31.63 1.07
C LEU A 4 -31.65 31.48 2.28
N ILE A 5 -31.28 32.60 2.90
CA ILE A 5 -30.44 32.62 4.11
C ILE A 5 -31.18 31.97 5.28
N SER A 6 -32.47 32.29 5.45
CA SER A 6 -33.32 31.72 6.49
C SER A 6 -33.46 30.20 6.33
N LYS A 7 -33.83 29.72 5.14
CA LYS A 7 -33.95 28.28 4.84
C LYS A 7 -32.62 27.54 5.03
N LYS A 8 -31.48 28.17 4.71
CA LYS A 8 -30.15 27.58 4.94
C LYS A 8 -29.83 27.45 6.43
N LYS A 9 -30.27 28.40 7.26
CA LYS A 9 -30.10 28.35 8.72
C LYS A 9 -30.96 27.23 9.32
N GLU A 10 -32.23 27.16 8.94
CA GLU A 10 -33.16 26.12 9.39
C GLU A 10 -32.65 24.72 9.03
N LEU A 11 -32.20 24.52 7.77
CA LEU A 11 -31.59 23.27 7.34
C LEU A 11 -30.38 22.88 8.20
N LYS A 12 -29.51 23.85 8.53
CA LYS A 12 -28.33 23.60 9.36
C LYS A 12 -28.73 23.16 10.77
N GLU A 13 -29.71 23.82 11.37
CA GLU A 13 -30.23 23.48 12.71
C GLU A 13 -30.87 22.08 12.72
N MET A 14 -31.65 21.73 11.70
CA MET A 14 -32.21 20.38 11.55
C MET A 14 -31.11 19.31 11.41
N LEU A 15 -30.08 19.57 10.59
CA LEU A 15 -28.96 18.64 10.43
C LEU A 15 -28.19 18.46 11.75
N GLU A 16 -27.90 19.54 12.48
CA GLU A 16 -27.22 19.45 13.77
C GLU A 16 -28.06 18.70 14.83
N TYR A 17 -29.38 18.87 14.81
CA TYR A 17 -30.29 18.12 15.69
C TYR A 17 -30.25 16.62 15.39
N ILE A 18 -30.37 16.25 14.11
CA ILE A 18 -30.30 14.85 13.68
C ILE A 18 -28.95 14.24 14.02
N ASP A 19 -27.84 14.95 13.76
CA ASP A 19 -26.50 14.51 14.11
C ASP A 19 -26.38 14.20 15.60
N ARG A 20 -26.81 15.12 16.48
CA ARG A 20 -26.75 14.90 17.94
C ARG A 20 -27.58 13.69 18.36
N TYR A 21 -28.80 13.57 17.84
CA TYR A 21 -29.68 12.44 18.14
C TYR A 21 -29.07 11.10 17.73
N ILE A 22 -28.43 11.02 16.56
CA ILE A 22 -27.73 9.80 16.10
C ILE A 22 -26.52 9.52 17.00
N LEU A 23 -25.72 10.55 17.32
CA LEU A 23 -24.50 10.41 18.10
C LEU A 23 -24.77 9.97 19.54
N GLU A 24 -25.83 10.47 20.18
CA GLU A 24 -26.24 10.05 21.53
C GLU A 24 -26.67 8.58 21.60
N LYS A 25 -27.21 8.05 20.51
CA LYS A 25 -27.67 6.65 20.43
C LYS A 25 -26.60 5.68 19.94
N ALA A 26 -25.48 6.19 19.40
CA ALA A 26 -24.43 5.37 18.83
C ALA A 26 -23.52 4.81 19.91
N ASN A 27 -23.40 3.48 19.97
CA ASN A 27 -22.43 2.80 20.85
C ASN A 27 -20.98 2.94 20.36
N MET A 28 -20.79 3.18 19.06
CA MET A 28 -19.49 3.32 18.42
C MET A 28 -19.57 4.36 17.31
N ILE A 29 -18.59 5.26 17.26
CA ILE A 29 -18.51 6.32 16.27
C ILE A 29 -17.17 6.20 15.53
N GLY A 30 -17.23 5.99 14.21
CA GLY A 30 -16.07 5.97 13.34
C GLY A 30 -15.83 7.36 12.72
N SER A 31 -14.62 7.89 12.83
CA SER A 31 -14.25 9.19 12.26
C SER A 31 -12.75 9.28 12.03
N THR A 32 -12.31 10.18 11.15
CA THR A 32 -10.90 10.59 11.12
C THR A 32 -10.60 11.48 12.33
N ILE A 33 -9.36 11.52 12.78
CA ILE A 33 -8.97 12.38 13.93
C ILE A 33 -9.38 13.83 13.69
N ILE A 34 -9.09 14.38 12.51
CA ILE A 34 -9.46 15.77 12.18
C ILE A 34 -10.98 15.96 12.26
N ARG A 35 -11.76 15.03 11.69
CA ARG A 35 -13.23 15.13 11.68
C ARG A 35 -13.83 14.98 13.08
N SER A 36 -13.19 14.26 13.99
CA SER A 36 -13.62 14.18 15.40
C SER A 36 -13.56 15.52 16.15
N HIS A 37 -12.78 16.49 15.62
CA HIS A 37 -12.65 17.85 16.14
C HIS A 37 -13.42 18.89 15.33
N LEU A 38 -14.42 18.47 14.56
CA LEU A 38 -15.26 19.36 13.76
C LEU A 38 -16.74 19.10 14.00
N GLY A 39 -17.55 20.14 13.84
CA GLY A 39 -19.01 20.04 13.93
C GLY A 39 -19.49 19.51 15.28
N THR A 40 -20.56 18.70 15.23
CA THR A 40 -21.22 18.11 16.41
C THR A 40 -20.31 17.19 17.22
N LEU A 41 -19.33 16.54 16.59
CA LEU A 41 -18.35 15.68 17.26
C LEU A 41 -17.37 16.46 18.16
N PHE A 42 -17.17 17.77 17.94
CA PHE A 42 -16.19 18.56 18.68
C PHE A 42 -16.43 18.51 20.20
N ASN A 43 -17.70 18.57 20.64
CA ASN A 43 -18.06 18.59 22.06
C ASN A 43 -18.30 17.19 22.66
N ILE A 44 -18.05 16.12 21.90
CA ILE A 44 -18.24 14.75 22.38
C ILE A 44 -16.90 14.19 22.85
N ASN A 45 -16.93 13.61 24.04
CA ASN A 45 -15.85 12.84 24.65
C ASN A 45 -16.26 11.38 24.75
N PHE A 46 -15.26 10.49 24.78
CA PHE A 46 -15.44 9.05 24.75
C PHE A 46 -14.76 8.40 25.95
N ASP A 47 -15.32 7.30 26.45
CA ASP A 47 -14.66 6.53 27.51
C ASP A 47 -13.44 5.78 26.98
N THR A 48 -13.45 5.38 25.70
CA THR A 48 -12.33 4.73 25.02
C THR A 48 -12.21 5.21 23.58
N VAL A 49 -10.99 5.55 23.15
CA VAL A 49 -10.65 5.88 21.77
C VAL A 49 -9.75 4.80 21.20
N ILE A 50 -10.13 4.22 20.07
CA ILE A 50 -9.32 3.28 19.30
C ILE A 50 -8.76 4.03 18.09
N ILE A 51 -7.43 4.05 17.95
CA ILE A 51 -6.74 4.68 16.83
C ILE A 51 -6.07 3.59 16.00
N ASP A 52 -6.66 3.28 14.85
CA ASP A 52 -6.08 2.37 13.87
C ASP A 52 -5.09 3.09 12.93
N GLU A 53 -4.18 2.33 12.32
CA GLU A 53 -3.09 2.83 11.45
C GLU A 53 -2.27 3.97 12.09
N CYS A 54 -2.12 3.90 13.41
CA CYS A 54 -1.53 4.92 14.27
C CYS A 54 -0.07 5.25 13.90
N SER A 55 0.64 4.31 13.27
CA SER A 55 2.01 4.53 12.78
C SER A 55 2.12 5.64 11.75
N GLN A 56 1.06 5.92 11.00
CA GLN A 56 1.01 7.01 10.02
C GLN A 56 0.73 8.39 10.61
N ILE A 57 0.39 8.47 11.90
CA ILE A 57 -0.12 9.68 12.52
C ILE A 57 1.03 10.46 13.15
N SER A 58 1.07 11.77 12.90
CA SER A 58 2.06 12.65 13.54
C SER A 58 1.74 12.85 15.02
N ILE A 59 2.74 13.19 15.83
CA ILE A 59 2.54 13.48 17.26
C ILE A 59 1.38 14.47 17.51
N PRO A 60 1.26 15.63 16.81
CA PRO A 60 0.15 16.55 17.04
C PRO A 60 -1.23 15.94 16.77
N LEU A 61 -1.38 15.18 15.68
CA LEU A 61 -2.65 14.50 15.38
C LEU A 61 -2.94 13.39 16.40
N GLY A 62 -1.93 12.64 16.84
CA GLY A 62 -2.10 11.64 17.89
C GLY A 62 -2.62 12.24 19.19
N LEU A 63 -2.07 13.39 19.61
CA LEU A 63 -2.54 14.14 20.77
C LEU A 63 -3.99 14.61 20.62
N MET A 64 -4.39 15.08 19.44
CA MET A 64 -5.80 15.39 19.15
C MET A 64 -6.69 14.15 19.34
N GLY A 65 -6.23 12.96 18.94
CA GLY A 65 -6.97 11.72 19.22
C GLY A 65 -7.08 11.41 20.71
N LEU A 66 -5.99 11.59 21.47
CA LEU A 66 -5.97 11.27 22.89
C LEU A 66 -6.92 12.13 23.73
N ILE A 67 -7.02 13.43 23.45
CA ILE A 67 -7.87 14.35 24.23
C ILE A 67 -9.36 14.03 24.14
N LYS A 68 -9.76 13.18 23.18
CA LYS A 68 -11.14 12.70 23.04
C LYS A 68 -11.49 11.55 23.97
N GLY A 69 -10.50 10.88 24.57
CA GLY A 69 -10.69 9.63 25.28
C GLY A 69 -10.10 9.62 26.69
N LYS A 70 -10.79 8.98 27.64
CA LYS A 70 -10.22 8.66 28.96
C LYS A 70 -9.24 7.49 28.89
N LYS A 71 -9.47 6.56 27.97
CA LYS A 71 -8.63 5.38 27.68
C LYS A 71 -8.33 5.32 26.20
N TRP A 72 -7.18 4.74 25.84
CA TRP A 72 -6.72 4.69 24.45
C TRP A 72 -6.25 3.29 24.10
N VAL A 73 -6.61 2.83 22.90
CA VAL A 73 -6.05 1.65 22.26
C VAL A 73 -5.44 2.11 20.94
N VAL A 74 -4.13 2.03 20.82
CA VAL A 74 -3.41 2.45 19.61
C VAL A 74 -2.95 1.20 18.85
N ILE A 75 -3.31 1.14 17.58
CA ILE A 75 -3.02 0.01 16.69
C ILE A 75 -2.24 0.55 15.51
N GLY A 76 -1.12 -0.08 15.17
CA GLY A 76 -0.30 0.34 14.06
C GLY A 76 0.90 -0.56 13.86
N ASP A 77 1.63 -0.30 12.80
CA ASP A 77 2.86 -1.00 12.46
C ASP A 77 3.93 0.02 12.05
N HIS A 78 4.92 0.20 12.92
CA HIS A 78 6.01 1.16 12.72
C HIS A 78 7.04 0.69 11.67
N LEU A 79 6.91 -0.55 11.17
CA LEU A 79 7.67 -1.09 10.03
C LEU A 79 6.91 -0.94 8.69
N GLN A 80 5.69 -0.40 8.73
CA GLN A 80 4.92 0.07 7.57
C GLN A 80 4.96 1.60 7.49
N LEU A 81 4.04 2.24 6.75
CA LEU A 81 4.14 3.68 6.49
C LEU A 81 4.18 4.52 7.76
N LEU A 82 5.09 5.49 7.74
CA LEU A 82 5.26 6.52 8.75
C LEU A 82 4.62 7.83 8.26
N PRO A 83 4.44 8.85 9.12
CA PRO A 83 3.78 10.08 8.73
C PRO A 83 4.59 10.81 7.66
N ILE A 84 3.92 11.31 6.62
CA ILE A 84 4.55 12.02 5.52
C ILE A 84 4.37 13.52 5.73
N PHE A 85 5.49 14.24 5.80
CA PHE A 85 5.50 15.70 5.94
C PHE A 85 6.01 16.34 4.65
N LYS A 86 5.13 17.09 3.95
CA LYS A 86 5.49 17.75 2.67
C LYS A 86 6.67 18.72 2.80
N ASN A 87 6.80 19.37 3.96
CA ASN A 87 7.83 20.37 4.20
C ASN A 87 9.16 19.77 4.69
N ILE A 88 9.18 18.47 5.03
CA ILE A 88 10.40 17.77 5.43
C ILE A 88 10.94 17.03 4.22
N LYS A 89 11.92 17.63 3.53
CA LYS A 89 12.54 17.06 2.32
C LYS A 89 13.58 15.97 2.62
N SER A 90 13.43 15.25 3.72
CA SER A 90 14.38 14.22 4.15
C SER A 90 13.76 12.83 3.96
N ASN A 91 14.43 11.95 3.20
CA ASN A 91 14.02 10.55 3.09
C ASN A 91 14.54 9.70 4.26
N LYS A 92 15.04 10.32 5.33
CA LYS A 92 15.58 9.61 6.49
C LYS A 92 14.44 9.06 7.35
N ILE A 93 14.26 7.74 7.30
CA ILE A 93 13.25 6.99 8.06
C ILE A 93 13.27 7.35 9.54
N GLU A 94 14.45 7.49 10.14
CA GLU A 94 14.62 7.84 11.56
C GLU A 94 13.94 9.17 11.93
N LEU A 95 13.98 10.16 11.04
CA LEU A 95 13.32 11.44 11.29
C LEU A 95 11.80 11.28 11.28
N HIS A 96 11.26 10.53 10.30
CA HIS A 96 9.82 10.25 10.23
C HIS A 96 9.34 9.39 11.40
N ALA A 97 10.15 8.44 11.86
CA ALA A 97 9.87 7.61 13.02
C ALA A 97 9.81 8.45 14.30
N LYS A 98 10.75 9.41 14.48
CA LYS A 98 10.71 10.36 15.61
C LYS A 98 9.46 11.24 15.64
N LEU A 99 8.84 11.47 14.48
CA LEU A 99 7.63 12.28 14.35
C LEU A 99 6.34 11.44 14.35
N SER A 100 6.45 10.11 14.32
CA SER A 100 5.33 9.18 14.43
C SER A 100 4.87 9.08 15.87
N PHE A 101 3.57 9.30 16.08
CA PHE A 101 2.96 9.20 17.39
C PHE A 101 3.07 7.78 17.97
N PHE A 102 2.79 6.77 17.15
CA PHE A 102 2.90 5.37 17.56
C PHE A 102 4.33 4.99 17.96
N SER A 103 5.32 5.38 17.15
CA SER A 103 6.74 5.11 17.47
C SER A 103 7.18 5.83 18.74
N TYR A 104 6.69 7.07 18.96
CA TYR A 104 6.91 7.80 20.20
C TYR A 104 6.36 7.06 21.42
N LEU A 105 5.14 6.52 21.35
CA LEU A 105 4.53 5.77 22.45
C LEU A 105 5.31 4.48 22.77
N ILE A 106 5.68 3.70 21.74
CA ILE A 106 6.49 2.50 21.92
C ILE A 106 7.81 2.85 22.63
N ASN A 107 8.53 3.86 22.16
CA ASN A 107 9.80 4.26 22.76
C ASN A 107 9.66 4.79 24.20
N LYS A 108 8.54 5.47 24.50
CA LYS A 108 8.31 6.07 25.82
C LYS A 108 7.91 5.04 26.87
N PHE A 109 7.03 4.11 26.51
CA PHE A 109 6.43 3.17 27.46
C PHE A 109 7.03 1.77 27.40
N GLY A 110 7.67 1.40 26.28
CA GLY A 110 8.25 0.08 26.08
C GLY A 110 7.20 -1.05 26.04
N TRP A 111 5.93 -0.72 25.86
CA TRP A 111 4.83 -1.69 25.82
C TRP A 111 4.35 -1.84 24.38
N ASP A 112 4.57 -3.02 23.82
CA ASP A 112 3.99 -3.43 22.55
C ASP A 112 3.45 -4.86 22.63
N ALA A 113 2.45 -5.15 21.80
CA ALA A 113 1.88 -6.47 21.65
C ALA A 113 1.71 -6.75 20.15
N TYR A 114 2.37 -7.78 19.65
CA TYR A 114 2.32 -8.14 18.24
C TYR A 114 1.31 -9.25 17.97
N LEU A 115 0.45 -9.02 16.98
CA LEU A 115 -0.32 -10.08 16.35
C LEU A 115 0.61 -10.89 15.44
N SER A 116 1.08 -12.03 15.95
CA SER A 116 2.16 -12.81 15.32
C SER A 116 1.71 -13.79 14.25
N VAL A 117 0.41 -13.92 13.95
CA VAL A 117 -0.10 -14.89 12.96
C VAL A 117 -0.64 -14.17 11.73
N HIS A 118 -0.03 -14.44 10.57
CA HIS A 118 -0.46 -13.93 9.26
C HIS A 118 -1.51 -14.83 8.62
N TYR A 119 -2.60 -14.23 8.13
CA TYR A 119 -3.73 -14.95 7.50
C TYR A 119 -3.99 -14.55 6.04
N ARG A 120 -3.31 -13.53 5.52
CA ARG A 120 -3.66 -12.90 4.24
C ARG A 120 -3.05 -13.62 3.03
N SER A 121 -1.74 -13.73 3.01
CA SER A 121 -0.95 -14.03 1.80
C SER A 121 -0.48 -15.48 1.74
N LEU A 122 -0.22 -15.99 0.54
CA LEU A 122 0.53 -17.25 0.41
C LEU A 122 1.88 -17.18 1.14
N PRO A 123 2.39 -18.30 1.69
CA PRO A 123 3.65 -18.32 2.43
C PRO A 123 4.83 -17.71 1.67
N ASP A 124 4.96 -18.01 0.37
CA ASP A 124 6.02 -17.48 -0.49
C ASP A 124 5.99 -15.96 -0.61
N ILE A 125 4.81 -15.35 -0.58
CA ILE A 125 4.66 -13.91 -0.76
C ILE A 125 5.09 -13.16 0.50
N ILE A 126 4.69 -13.66 1.68
CA ILE A 126 5.04 -13.00 2.96
C ILE A 126 6.44 -13.36 3.44
N ALA A 127 7.08 -14.39 2.87
CA ALA A 127 8.38 -14.91 3.30
C ALA A 127 9.45 -13.82 3.40
N PHE A 128 9.59 -12.98 2.36
CA PHE A 128 10.60 -11.93 2.37
C PHE A 128 10.37 -10.93 3.51
N SER A 129 9.16 -10.39 3.67
CA SER A 129 8.85 -9.45 4.75
C SER A 129 9.05 -10.09 6.13
N LYS A 130 8.59 -11.34 6.31
CA LYS A 130 8.78 -12.10 7.56
C LYS A 130 10.26 -12.18 7.95
N GLU A 131 11.15 -12.49 7.00
CA GLU A 131 12.57 -12.74 7.28
C GLU A 131 13.43 -11.47 7.29
N ASN A 132 13.18 -10.52 6.40
CA ASN A 132 14.06 -9.37 6.13
C ASN A 132 13.49 -8.03 6.63
N VAL A 133 12.31 -8.05 7.27
CA VAL A 133 11.69 -6.85 7.88
C VAL A 133 11.35 -7.10 9.34
N TYR A 134 10.55 -8.13 9.64
CA TYR A 134 10.06 -8.36 11.00
C TYR A 134 11.07 -9.14 11.87
N LYS A 135 11.68 -10.21 11.35
CA LYS A 135 12.66 -11.00 12.11
C LYS A 135 13.93 -10.21 12.48
N GLU A 136 14.39 -9.30 11.61
CA GLU A 136 15.48 -8.36 11.91
C GLU A 136 15.19 -7.46 13.13
N ARG A 137 13.91 -7.32 13.51
CA ARG A 137 13.44 -6.58 14.68
C ARG A 137 13.00 -7.49 15.83
N ASN A 138 13.39 -8.76 15.80
CA ASN A 138 12.98 -9.79 16.77
C ASN A 138 11.46 -10.05 16.82
N ILE A 139 10.72 -9.70 15.76
CA ILE A 139 9.28 -9.96 15.64
C ILE A 139 9.09 -11.27 14.88
N ILE A 140 8.56 -12.28 15.56
CA ILE A 140 8.33 -13.61 14.98
C ILE A 140 6.93 -13.66 14.36
N ILE A 141 6.87 -13.77 13.03
CA ILE A 141 5.61 -13.98 12.30
C ILE A 141 5.45 -15.46 11.91
N LYS A 142 4.34 -16.06 12.35
CA LYS A 142 3.84 -17.37 11.93
C LYS A 142 2.85 -17.19 10.78
N VAL A 143 2.79 -18.13 9.86
CA VAL A 143 1.80 -18.13 8.77
C VAL A 143 0.72 -19.15 9.09
N SER A 144 -0.54 -18.71 9.08
CA SER A 144 -1.69 -19.58 9.33
C SER A 144 -1.81 -20.65 8.25
N LYS A 145 -2.28 -21.85 8.63
CA LYS A 145 -2.62 -22.93 7.67
C LYS A 145 -3.72 -22.52 6.68
N ASN A 146 -4.55 -21.54 7.06
CA ASN A 146 -5.60 -20.99 6.21
C ASN A 146 -5.15 -19.77 5.39
N SER A 147 -3.87 -19.37 5.48
CA SER A 147 -3.36 -18.20 4.77
C SER A 147 -3.39 -18.42 3.26
N GLY A 148 -3.85 -17.42 2.50
CA GLY A 148 -3.99 -17.52 1.05
C GLY A 148 -5.03 -18.56 0.58
N ARG A 149 -6.00 -18.97 1.41
CA ARG A 149 -7.03 -19.95 1.03
C ARG A 149 -7.78 -19.58 -0.26
N VAL A 150 -8.07 -18.29 -0.45
CA VAL A 150 -8.73 -17.75 -1.65
C VAL A 150 -7.93 -18.00 -2.94
N CYS A 151 -6.62 -18.21 -2.82
CA CYS A 151 -5.74 -18.37 -3.97
C CYS A 151 -5.88 -19.70 -4.68
N ARG A 152 -6.46 -20.71 -4.02
CA ARG A 152 -6.75 -22.02 -4.62
C ARG A 152 -7.67 -21.91 -5.83
N GLU A 153 -8.56 -20.91 -5.85
CA GLU A 153 -9.47 -20.65 -6.98
C GLU A 153 -8.71 -20.16 -8.22
N TYR A 154 -7.59 -19.46 -8.02
CA TYR A 154 -6.82 -18.84 -9.10
C TYR A 154 -5.63 -19.68 -9.54
N GLU A 155 -5.16 -20.61 -8.71
CA GLU A 155 -3.88 -21.30 -8.92
C GLU A 155 -3.80 -22.01 -10.28
N ARG A 156 -4.86 -22.71 -10.69
CA ARG A 156 -4.90 -23.39 -11.99
C ARG A 156 -4.84 -22.42 -13.18
N LEU A 157 -5.53 -21.29 -13.07
CA LEU A 157 -5.62 -20.28 -14.12
C LEU A 157 -4.32 -19.48 -14.26
N LEU A 158 -3.73 -19.08 -13.13
CA LEU A 158 -2.49 -18.30 -13.12
C LEU A 158 -1.31 -19.16 -13.57
N SER A 159 -1.26 -20.42 -13.12
CA SER A 159 -0.16 -21.32 -13.46
C SER A 159 -0.20 -21.89 -14.87
N SER A 160 -1.28 -21.67 -15.64
CA SER A 160 -1.30 -21.97 -17.07
C SER A 160 -0.56 -20.94 -17.93
N VAL A 161 -0.20 -19.79 -17.35
CA VAL A 161 0.62 -18.76 -18.01
C VAL A 161 2.02 -18.85 -17.43
N ASP A 162 3.01 -19.17 -18.27
CA ASP A 162 4.37 -19.51 -17.80
C ASP A 162 4.94 -18.44 -16.86
N TYR A 163 4.94 -17.17 -17.27
CA TYR A 163 5.47 -16.05 -16.47
C TYR A 163 4.64 -15.72 -15.22
N LEU A 164 3.49 -16.38 -14.98
CA LEU A 164 2.66 -16.21 -13.79
C LEU A 164 2.67 -17.44 -12.88
N ARG A 165 3.44 -18.50 -13.18
CA ARG A 165 3.39 -19.78 -12.47
C ARG A 165 3.82 -19.73 -11.00
N HIS A 166 4.62 -18.73 -10.59
CA HIS A 166 5.07 -18.59 -9.20
C HIS A 166 4.26 -17.52 -8.42
N PRO A 167 3.98 -17.70 -7.12
CA PRO A 167 3.22 -16.73 -6.31
C PRO A 167 3.82 -15.32 -6.29
N VAL A 168 5.14 -15.23 -6.48
CA VAL A 168 5.87 -13.98 -6.66
C VAL A 168 6.66 -14.09 -7.95
N VAL A 169 6.59 -13.07 -8.80
CA VAL A 169 7.37 -12.99 -10.05
C VAL A 169 7.92 -11.59 -10.21
N PHE A 170 9.21 -11.49 -10.54
CA PHE A 170 9.79 -10.25 -11.03
C PHE A 170 9.97 -10.34 -12.53
N ILE A 171 9.32 -9.45 -13.26
CA ILE A 171 9.42 -9.30 -14.71
C ILE A 171 10.46 -8.23 -15.01
N HIS A 172 11.60 -8.66 -15.55
CA HIS A 172 12.66 -7.80 -16.02
C HIS A 172 12.31 -7.20 -17.38
N ILE A 173 12.42 -5.87 -17.46
CA ILE A 173 12.46 -5.12 -18.71
C ILE A 173 13.56 -4.06 -18.66
N ALA A 174 14.27 -3.84 -19.76
CA ALA A 174 15.37 -2.87 -19.83
C ALA A 174 14.91 -1.39 -19.86
N GLY A 175 13.58 -1.15 -19.93
CA GLY A 175 12.94 0.16 -20.09
C GLY A 175 13.55 1.31 -19.29
N THR A 176 13.33 2.53 -19.75
CA THR A 176 14.00 3.74 -19.22
C THR A 176 12.99 4.79 -18.76
N CYS A 177 13.11 5.24 -17.51
CA CYS A 177 12.17 6.21 -17.00
C CYS A 177 12.41 7.65 -17.49
N LYS A 178 11.32 8.26 -17.93
CA LYS A 178 11.24 9.62 -18.48
C LYS A 178 10.61 10.55 -17.44
N LYS A 179 10.96 11.84 -17.48
CA LYS A 179 10.31 12.87 -16.64
C LYS A 179 9.00 13.30 -17.30
N GLU A 180 7.96 13.50 -16.50
CA GLU A 180 6.69 14.09 -16.96
C GLU A 180 6.90 15.60 -17.21
N LYS A 181 6.40 16.12 -18.34
CA LYS A 181 6.51 17.56 -18.63
C LYS A 181 5.69 18.35 -17.60
N GLY A 182 6.29 19.40 -17.04
CA GLY A 182 5.63 20.26 -16.04
C GLY A 182 5.51 19.67 -14.64
N SER A 183 6.10 18.50 -14.37
CA SER A 183 6.15 17.91 -13.03
C SER A 183 7.54 17.33 -12.71
N GLY A 184 7.83 17.17 -11.41
CA GLY A 184 9.05 16.48 -10.94
C GLY A 184 8.93 14.95 -10.93
N SER A 185 7.79 14.40 -11.35
CA SER A 185 7.52 12.97 -11.33
C SER A 185 8.04 12.28 -12.60
N VAL A 186 8.15 10.96 -12.54
CA VAL A 186 8.67 10.12 -13.62
C VAL A 186 7.70 9.00 -13.97
N TYR A 187 7.83 8.49 -15.20
CA TYR A 187 7.10 7.33 -15.70
C TYR A 187 8.03 6.47 -16.55
N ASN A 188 7.67 5.21 -16.75
CA ASN A 188 8.37 4.24 -17.57
C ASN A 188 7.33 3.60 -18.50
N GLU A 189 7.36 3.96 -19.78
CA GLU A 189 6.37 3.55 -20.77
C GLU A 189 6.45 2.03 -21.02
N GLU A 190 7.66 1.47 -21.05
CA GLU A 190 7.84 0.04 -21.27
C GLU A 190 7.23 -0.78 -20.11
N GLU A 191 7.34 -0.31 -18.87
CA GLU A 191 6.64 -0.95 -17.73
C GLU A 191 5.11 -0.82 -17.83
N VAL A 192 4.58 0.31 -18.36
CA VAL A 192 3.14 0.52 -18.56
C VAL A 192 2.60 -0.47 -19.60
N GLU A 193 3.31 -0.66 -20.71
CA GLU A 193 2.94 -1.64 -21.74
C GLU A 193 2.90 -3.06 -21.20
N ILE A 194 3.92 -3.47 -20.45
CA ILE A 194 3.94 -4.78 -19.80
C ILE A 194 2.77 -4.93 -18.83
N CYS A 195 2.49 -3.91 -18.01
CA CYS A 195 1.33 -3.94 -17.13
C CYS A 195 0.02 -4.11 -17.92
N ARG A 196 -0.13 -3.43 -19.06
CA ARG A 196 -1.29 -3.58 -19.95
C ARG A 196 -1.44 -5.01 -20.46
N GLU A 197 -0.37 -5.63 -20.97
CA GLU A 197 -0.37 -7.02 -21.43
C GLU A 197 -0.73 -8.01 -20.32
N ILE A 198 -0.16 -7.83 -19.12
CA ILE A 198 -0.47 -8.67 -17.95
C ILE A 198 -1.94 -8.53 -17.59
N ILE A 199 -2.47 -7.31 -17.52
CA ILE A 199 -3.89 -7.08 -17.20
C ILE A 199 -4.78 -7.76 -18.25
N GLN A 200 -4.47 -7.60 -19.54
CA GLN A 200 -5.23 -8.26 -20.61
C GLN A 200 -5.20 -9.78 -20.48
N THR A 201 -4.05 -10.36 -20.12
CA THR A 201 -3.91 -11.79 -19.85
C THR A 201 -4.74 -12.23 -18.64
N LEU A 202 -4.67 -11.50 -17.53
CA LEU A 202 -5.50 -11.80 -16.35
C LEU A 202 -7.00 -11.72 -16.69
N LYS A 203 -7.40 -10.77 -17.55
CA LYS A 203 -8.78 -10.66 -18.03
C LYS A 203 -9.19 -11.82 -18.92
N SER A 204 -8.34 -12.30 -19.83
CA SER A 204 -8.65 -13.45 -20.68
C SER A 204 -8.77 -14.74 -19.88
N LEU A 205 -8.07 -14.84 -18.74
CA LEU A 205 -8.23 -15.90 -17.75
C LEU A 205 -9.52 -15.78 -16.90
N GLY A 206 -10.36 -14.76 -17.12
CA GLY A 206 -11.62 -14.55 -16.40
C GLY A 206 -11.48 -13.81 -15.06
N ILE A 207 -10.31 -13.26 -14.74
CA ILE A 207 -10.09 -12.54 -13.48
C ILE A 207 -10.81 -11.19 -13.53
N LYS A 208 -11.56 -10.88 -12.47
CA LYS A 208 -12.29 -9.62 -12.38
C LYS A 208 -11.36 -8.47 -11.98
N TYR A 209 -11.67 -7.26 -12.46
CA TYR A 209 -10.82 -6.08 -12.24
C TYR A 209 -10.72 -5.69 -10.76
N ASP A 210 -11.78 -5.94 -9.98
CA ASP A 210 -11.81 -5.72 -8.53
C ASP A 210 -10.86 -6.63 -7.75
N LYS A 211 -10.33 -7.68 -8.38
CA LYS A 211 -9.31 -8.56 -7.78
C LYS A 211 -7.88 -8.10 -8.02
N ILE A 212 -7.70 -7.11 -8.89
CA ILE A 212 -6.39 -6.63 -9.33
C ILE A 212 -6.13 -5.25 -8.71
N GLY A 213 -4.94 -5.07 -8.15
CA GLY A 213 -4.39 -3.78 -7.75
C GLY A 213 -3.09 -3.51 -8.48
N ILE A 214 -2.85 -2.26 -8.84
CA ILE A 214 -1.60 -1.79 -9.39
C ILE A 214 -1.05 -0.71 -8.49
N ILE A 215 0.21 -0.88 -8.10
CA ILE A 215 0.93 0.02 -7.21
C ILE A 215 2.15 0.54 -7.96
N ALA A 216 2.39 1.85 -7.89
CA ALA A 216 3.63 2.44 -8.38
C ALA A 216 4.11 3.56 -7.44
N PRO A 217 5.42 3.77 -7.26
CA PRO A 217 5.92 4.83 -6.37
C PRO A 217 5.61 6.24 -6.88
N TYR A 218 5.45 6.43 -8.19
CA TYR A 218 5.39 7.73 -8.83
C TYR A 218 4.00 8.07 -9.35
N VAL A 219 3.55 9.30 -9.08
CA VAL A 219 2.22 9.79 -9.48
C VAL A 219 2.07 9.80 -11.00
N ALA A 220 3.11 10.18 -11.75
CA ALA A 220 3.06 10.16 -13.23
C ALA A 220 2.90 8.72 -13.78
N GLN A 221 3.59 7.73 -13.19
CA GLN A 221 3.37 6.31 -13.53
C GLN A 221 1.94 5.88 -13.22
N VAL A 222 1.41 6.24 -12.03
CA VAL A 222 0.03 5.93 -11.65
C VAL A 222 -0.97 6.50 -12.65
N LYS A 223 -0.81 7.76 -13.09
CA LYS A 223 -1.68 8.37 -14.11
C LYS A 223 -1.65 7.58 -15.42
N LYS A 224 -0.45 7.21 -15.89
CA LYS A 224 -0.27 6.40 -17.11
C LYS A 224 -0.92 5.03 -17.00
N LEU A 225 -0.76 4.36 -15.86
CA LEU A 225 -1.39 3.07 -15.60
C LEU A 225 -2.92 3.17 -15.50
N GLN A 226 -3.46 4.30 -15.04
CA GLN A 226 -4.90 4.56 -15.04
C GLN A 226 -5.45 4.74 -16.47
N GLU A 227 -4.66 5.27 -17.40
CA GLU A 227 -5.05 5.43 -18.81
C GLU A 227 -5.34 4.09 -19.50
N ILE A 228 -4.70 2.99 -19.07
CA ILE A 228 -4.97 1.62 -19.57
C ILE A 228 -6.46 1.25 -19.50
N PHE A 229 -7.18 1.82 -18.54
CA PHE A 229 -8.58 1.50 -18.28
C PHE A 229 -9.57 2.52 -18.89
N LYS A 230 -9.09 3.63 -19.47
CA LYS A 230 -9.95 4.70 -20.02
C LYS A 230 -10.49 4.39 -21.43
N ASP A 231 -9.77 3.63 -22.23
CA ASP A 231 -10.11 3.39 -23.65
C ASP A 231 -11.25 2.39 -23.86
N LYS A 232 -11.84 1.84 -22.80
CA LYS A 232 -13.00 0.94 -22.90
C LYS A 232 -14.29 1.73 -22.66
N ASN A 233 -14.90 2.17 -23.76
CA ASN A 233 -16.26 2.69 -23.78
C ASN A 233 -17.21 1.78 -22.98
N ASN A 234 -17.96 2.39 -22.06
CA ASN A 234 -18.81 1.78 -21.03
C ASN A 234 -18.06 1.13 -19.85
N ILE A 235 -18.30 1.67 -18.65
CA ILE A 235 -18.83 0.98 -17.46
C ILE A 235 -18.43 1.81 -16.23
N GLY A 236 -19.42 2.46 -15.61
CA GLY A 236 -19.28 2.98 -14.25
C GLY A 236 -18.88 1.85 -13.30
N ASP A 237 -18.02 2.17 -12.33
CA ASP A 237 -17.60 1.28 -11.23
C ASP A 237 -16.79 0.03 -11.59
N ILE A 238 -15.71 0.18 -12.35
CA ILE A 238 -14.71 -0.90 -12.42
C ILE A 238 -13.81 -0.82 -11.17
N GLY A 239 -14.06 -1.69 -10.18
CA GLY A 239 -13.38 -1.75 -8.87
C GLY A 239 -11.86 -2.03 -8.84
N TYR A 240 -11.14 -1.82 -9.94
CA TYR A 240 -9.67 -1.87 -9.96
C TYR A 240 -9.10 -0.75 -9.09
N ILE A 241 -7.89 -0.96 -8.56
CA ILE A 241 -7.21 0.05 -7.75
C ILE A 241 -5.83 0.31 -8.35
N VAL A 242 -5.62 1.49 -8.93
CA VAL A 242 -4.32 1.95 -9.42
C VAL A 242 -3.92 3.16 -8.59
N ASN A 243 -2.95 3.01 -7.70
CA ASN A 243 -2.59 4.02 -6.72
C ASN A 243 -1.09 4.02 -6.39
N THR A 244 -0.63 5.07 -5.72
CA THR A 244 0.66 5.03 -5.04
C THR A 244 0.62 4.09 -3.85
N VAL A 245 1.79 3.63 -3.38
CA VAL A 245 1.88 2.81 -2.16
C VAL A 245 1.17 3.51 -0.99
N ASP A 246 1.38 4.82 -0.84
CA ASP A 246 0.79 5.61 0.24
C ASP A 246 -0.74 5.63 0.20
N SER A 247 -1.34 5.66 -1.01
CA SER A 247 -2.79 5.63 -1.21
C SER A 247 -3.41 4.22 -1.23
N PHE A 248 -2.58 3.17 -1.20
CA PHE A 248 -2.99 1.76 -1.22
C PHE A 248 -3.11 1.16 0.20
N GLN A 249 -2.76 1.90 1.26
CA GLN A 249 -2.86 1.39 2.63
C GLN A 249 -4.31 1.05 3.01
N GLY A 250 -4.47 -0.01 3.82
CA GLY A 250 -5.77 -0.57 4.20
C GLY A 250 -6.48 -1.35 3.08
N LYS A 251 -5.98 -1.29 1.83
CA LYS A 251 -6.57 -1.99 0.69
C LYS A 251 -5.75 -3.24 0.38
N GLU A 252 -6.42 -4.36 0.21
CA GLU A 252 -5.82 -5.63 -0.18
C GLU A 252 -6.44 -6.12 -1.49
N LYS A 253 -5.65 -6.81 -2.30
CA LYS A 253 -6.11 -7.41 -3.55
C LYS A 253 -5.57 -8.82 -3.70
N ASP A 254 -6.28 -9.62 -4.48
CA ASP A 254 -5.89 -11.00 -4.72
C ASP A 254 -4.61 -11.02 -5.56
N ILE A 255 -4.51 -10.10 -6.54
CA ILE A 255 -3.34 -9.91 -7.39
C ILE A 255 -2.86 -8.47 -7.30
N ILE A 256 -1.56 -8.28 -7.07
CA ILE A 256 -0.90 -6.97 -7.08
C ILE A 256 0.15 -6.94 -8.17
N ILE A 257 0.10 -5.90 -9.02
CA ILE A 257 1.17 -5.54 -9.94
C ILE A 257 1.91 -4.34 -9.33
N TYR A 258 3.22 -4.46 -9.12
CA TYR A 258 4.06 -3.38 -8.61
C TYR A 258 5.04 -2.90 -9.69
N SER A 259 4.77 -1.73 -10.27
CA SER A 259 5.65 -1.09 -11.26
C SER A 259 6.67 -0.22 -10.53
N ILE A 260 7.95 -0.58 -10.64
CA ILE A 260 9.06 0.08 -9.94
C ILE A 260 9.30 1.49 -10.51
N THR A 261 9.10 1.64 -11.82
CA THR A 261 9.32 2.85 -12.62
C THR A 261 10.77 3.32 -12.68
N GLY A 262 11.47 3.44 -11.55
CA GLY A 262 12.79 4.05 -11.45
C GLY A 262 13.90 3.21 -12.07
N THR A 263 14.75 3.83 -12.90
CA THR A 263 15.87 3.16 -13.59
C THR A 263 17.23 3.78 -13.27
N ASP A 264 17.27 4.88 -12.51
CA ASP A 264 18.49 5.46 -11.95
C ASP A 264 18.54 5.30 -10.43
N ARG A 265 19.74 5.45 -9.85
CA ARG A 265 19.99 5.24 -8.42
C ARG A 265 19.07 6.06 -7.51
N ASN A 266 18.82 7.32 -7.82
CA ASN A 266 18.00 8.19 -6.96
C ASN A 266 16.54 7.74 -6.99
N ARG A 267 16.03 7.40 -8.17
CA ARG A 267 14.66 6.93 -8.34
C ARG A 267 14.46 5.55 -7.71
N ILE A 268 15.40 4.64 -7.93
CA ILE A 268 15.38 3.32 -7.29
C ILE A 268 15.43 3.45 -5.77
N ASN A 269 16.28 4.31 -5.21
CA ASN A 269 16.31 4.55 -3.76
C ASN A 269 14.95 5.02 -3.22
N PHE A 270 14.24 5.88 -3.95
CA PHE A 270 12.90 6.32 -3.56
C PHE A 270 11.87 5.19 -3.60
N ALA A 271 11.88 4.37 -4.66
CA ALA A 271 11.04 3.18 -4.77
C ALA A 271 11.40 2.12 -3.70
N SER A 272 12.68 2.06 -3.31
CA SER A 272 13.22 1.10 -2.35
C SER A 272 13.03 1.49 -0.90
N HIS A 273 12.22 2.51 -0.60
CA HIS A 273 11.96 2.91 0.78
C HIS A 273 11.40 1.70 1.56
N PRO A 274 12.11 1.18 2.59
CA PRO A 274 11.80 -0.10 3.23
C PRO A 274 10.35 -0.24 3.67
N ASN A 275 9.81 0.78 4.34
CA ASN A 275 8.42 0.78 4.81
C ASN A 275 7.40 0.71 3.65
N ARG A 276 7.66 1.40 2.53
CA ARG A 276 6.79 1.38 1.34
C ARG A 276 6.88 0.05 0.63
N LEU A 277 8.09 -0.50 0.49
CA LEU A 277 8.28 -1.83 -0.06
C LEU A 277 7.56 -2.87 0.80
N ASN A 278 7.71 -2.83 2.12
CA ASN A 278 7.00 -3.74 3.03
C ASN A 278 5.47 -3.63 2.87
N VAL A 279 4.93 -2.41 2.73
CA VAL A 279 3.52 -2.25 2.38
C VAL A 279 3.21 -2.90 1.04
N ALA A 280 3.91 -2.58 -0.05
CA ALA A 280 3.63 -3.17 -1.36
C ALA A 280 3.63 -4.72 -1.33
N LEU A 281 4.58 -5.32 -0.62
CA LEU A 281 4.72 -6.78 -0.48
C LEU A 281 3.64 -7.44 0.40
N THR A 282 2.98 -6.69 1.28
CA THR A 282 2.02 -7.23 2.27
C THR A 282 0.55 -6.96 1.92
N ARG A 283 0.26 -6.31 0.78
CA ARG A 283 -1.12 -5.99 0.31
C ARG A 283 -1.72 -7.03 -0.62
N VAL A 284 -0.96 -8.07 -0.94
CA VAL A 284 -1.29 -9.11 -1.91
C VAL A 284 -1.71 -10.40 -1.21
N LYS A 285 -2.72 -11.10 -1.75
CA LYS A 285 -3.11 -12.43 -1.25
C LYS A 285 -2.46 -13.57 -2.04
N CYS A 286 -2.51 -13.50 -3.38
CA CYS A 286 -2.30 -14.68 -4.24
C CYS A 286 -1.20 -14.54 -5.29
N ARG A 287 -1.02 -13.37 -5.90
CA ARG A 287 0.00 -13.21 -6.93
C ARG A 287 0.60 -11.81 -6.86
N LEU A 288 1.91 -11.75 -6.62
CA LEU A 288 2.68 -10.52 -6.63
C LEU A 288 3.52 -10.48 -7.89
N ILE A 289 3.23 -9.53 -8.77
CA ILE A 289 3.93 -9.36 -10.03
C ILE A 289 4.68 -8.03 -9.97
N ILE A 290 6.00 -8.07 -9.95
CA ILE A 290 6.84 -6.88 -9.94
C ILE A 290 7.31 -6.64 -11.37
N VAL A 291 7.23 -5.41 -11.86
CA VAL A 291 7.72 -5.03 -13.19
C VAL A 291 8.80 -3.96 -13.01
N GLY A 292 9.98 -4.17 -13.60
CA GLY A 292 11.04 -3.17 -13.58
C GLY A 292 12.38 -3.63 -14.15
N ASN A 293 13.35 -2.73 -14.06
CA ASN A 293 14.70 -2.98 -14.56
C ASN A 293 15.60 -3.62 -13.49
N ALA A 294 15.70 -4.95 -13.52
CA ALA A 294 16.54 -5.73 -12.60
C ALA A 294 18.02 -5.27 -12.62
N ASN A 295 18.57 -5.00 -13.80
CA ASN A 295 19.95 -4.55 -13.96
C ASN A 295 20.20 -3.19 -13.29
N ALA A 296 19.23 -2.27 -13.35
CA ALA A 296 19.32 -1.00 -12.66
C ALA A 296 19.29 -1.17 -11.14
N ILE A 297 18.46 -2.08 -10.62
CA ILE A 297 18.32 -2.36 -9.18
C ILE A 297 19.58 -3.01 -8.61
N LYS A 298 20.18 -3.98 -9.32
CA LYS A 298 21.41 -4.67 -8.91
C LYS A 298 22.56 -3.71 -8.60
N ARG A 299 22.61 -2.57 -9.29
CA ARG A 299 23.63 -1.50 -9.10
C ARG A 299 23.42 -0.66 -7.84
N THR A 300 22.36 -0.91 -7.07
CA THR A 300 22.02 -0.17 -5.86
C THR A 300 22.24 -1.02 -4.60
N LYS A 301 22.47 -0.40 -3.46
CA LYS A 301 22.56 -1.08 -2.16
C LYS A 301 21.30 -0.77 -1.33
N THR A 302 20.16 -1.24 -1.82
CA THR A 302 18.85 -0.97 -1.21
C THR A 302 18.13 -2.26 -0.81
N LYS A 303 17.09 -2.14 0.03
CA LYS A 303 16.22 -3.27 0.40
C LYS A 303 15.51 -3.89 -0.81
N LEU A 304 15.31 -3.12 -1.89
CA LEU A 304 14.79 -3.65 -3.16
C LEU A 304 15.83 -4.55 -3.88
N ASN A 305 17.13 -4.25 -3.76
CA ASN A 305 18.17 -5.15 -4.26
C ASN A 305 18.26 -6.43 -3.42
N GLU A 306 18.12 -6.34 -2.08
CA GLU A 306 17.99 -7.53 -1.22
C GLU A 306 16.80 -8.40 -1.63
N PHE A 307 15.65 -7.77 -1.90
CA PHE A 307 14.47 -8.46 -2.43
C PHE A 307 14.73 -9.09 -3.80
N LEU A 308 15.38 -8.37 -4.73
CA LEU A 308 15.72 -8.91 -6.04
C LEU A 308 16.66 -10.11 -5.95
N ARG A 309 17.65 -10.09 -5.06
CA ARG A 309 18.52 -11.26 -4.81
C ARG A 309 17.71 -12.44 -4.28
N TRP A 310 16.82 -12.21 -3.33
CA TRP A 310 15.92 -13.26 -2.83
C TRP A 310 15.06 -13.86 -3.94
N ILE A 311 14.55 -13.03 -4.86
CA ILE A 311 13.80 -13.46 -6.06
C ILE A 311 14.67 -14.31 -6.98
N VAL A 312 15.90 -13.88 -7.27
CA VAL A 312 16.84 -14.62 -8.13
C VAL A 312 17.15 -15.98 -7.54
N ASN A 313 17.42 -16.06 -6.24
CA ASN A 313 17.71 -17.32 -5.56
C ASN A 313 16.51 -18.28 -5.52
N LYS A 314 15.29 -17.77 -5.71
CA LYS A 314 14.08 -18.59 -5.86
C LYS A 314 13.81 -19.02 -7.31
N GLY A 315 14.56 -18.50 -8.28
CA GLY A 315 14.28 -18.67 -9.70
C GLY A 315 13.02 -17.92 -10.15
N TYR A 316 12.66 -16.84 -9.44
CA TYR A 316 11.42 -16.08 -9.66
C TYR A 316 11.65 -14.83 -10.54
N LEU A 317 12.79 -14.74 -11.22
CA LEU A 317 13.10 -13.67 -12.17
C LEU A 317 12.79 -14.11 -13.60
N PHE A 318 11.90 -13.41 -14.27
CA PHE A 318 11.49 -13.65 -15.66
C PHE A 318 11.93 -12.48 -16.54
N ASP A 319 12.62 -12.77 -17.63
CA ASP A 319 13.00 -11.79 -18.65
C ASP A 319 11.90 -11.64 -19.69
N TRP A 320 11.35 -10.42 -19.82
CA TRP A 320 10.20 -10.19 -20.68
C TRP A 320 10.53 -10.28 -22.17
N GLU A 321 11.73 -9.86 -22.58
CA GLU A 321 12.12 -9.78 -23.98
C GLU A 321 12.43 -11.18 -24.55
N SER A 322 13.23 -11.96 -23.82
CA SER A 322 13.57 -13.34 -24.21
C SER A 322 12.50 -14.37 -23.84
N ARG A 323 11.51 -13.98 -23.03
CA ARG A 323 10.44 -14.84 -22.50
C ARG A 323 10.97 -16.07 -21.76
N ARG A 324 12.03 -15.88 -20.96
CA ARG A 324 12.71 -16.95 -20.22
C ARG A 324 12.89 -16.59 -18.75
N TRP A 325 12.89 -17.61 -17.91
CA TRP A 325 13.33 -17.49 -16.53
C TRP A 325 14.85 -17.33 -16.49
N ILE A 326 15.34 -16.38 -15.70
CA ILE A 326 16.77 -16.16 -15.47
C ILE A 326 17.18 -17.01 -14.27
N GLU A 327 18.08 -17.96 -14.50
CA GLU A 327 18.67 -18.81 -13.44
C GLU A 327 19.84 -18.10 -12.73
N GLU A 328 20.11 -18.51 -11.49
CA GLU A 328 21.18 -17.98 -10.62
C GLU A 328 22.56 -17.94 -11.31
N SER A 329 22.86 -18.87 -12.22
CA SER A 329 24.15 -18.96 -12.91
C SER A 329 24.38 -17.88 -13.96
N LEU A 330 23.37 -17.06 -14.28
CA LEU A 330 23.41 -16.01 -15.30
C LEU A 330 23.13 -14.60 -14.74
N ALA A 331 22.93 -14.46 -13.43
CA ALA A 331 22.41 -13.24 -12.78
C ALA A 331 23.48 -12.37 -12.08
#